data_AF-A0A968XAW5-F1
#
_entry.id   AF-A0A968XAW5-F1
#
_cell.length_a   1.000
_cell.length_b   1.000
_cell.length_c   1.000
_cell.angle_alpha   90.00
_cell.angle_beta   90.00
_cell.angle_gamma   90.00
#
_symmetry.space_group_name_H-M   'P 1'
#
loop_
_entity.id
_entity.type
_entity.pdbx_description
1 polymer ?
#
loop_
_entity_poly.entity_id
_entity_poly.type
_entity_poly.pdbx_seq_one_letter_code
_entity_poly.pdbx_strand_id
1 'polypeptide(L)'
;MSSFSILLESNQGEDFRATVLGLPDCYGQGATREAALAHAKQLLAERLSVAEIVAIDLSPQSKARQMAGNFKDDPHWDEFQGAIAEYRRELDAELEAEYRQMDEAERQQRLSSGQSAA
;
A
#
# COMPACT_ATOMS: atom_id res chain seq x y z
N MET A 1 -2.16 -8.72 -31.66
CA MET A 1 -2.09 -7.25 -31.47
C MET A 1 -1.53 -7.00 -30.09
N SER A 2 -0.35 -6.39 -29.97
CA SER A 2 0.18 -5.96 -28.68
C SER A 2 -0.52 -4.66 -28.28
N SER A 3 -1.09 -4.63 -27.08
CA SER A 3 -1.71 -3.43 -26.50
C SER A 3 -0.77 -2.83 -25.47
N PHE A 4 -0.61 -1.51 -25.48
CA PHE A 4 0.19 -0.77 -24.51
C PHE A 4 -0.71 0.13 -23.68
N SER A 5 -0.45 0.16 -22.37
CA SER A 5 -1.14 1.07 -21.46
C SER A 5 -0.54 2.48 -21.57
N ILE A 6 -1.40 3.48 -21.77
CA ILE A 6 -1.02 4.88 -21.92
C ILE A 6 -1.65 5.68 -20.78
N LEU A 7 -0.84 6.49 -20.10
CA LEU A 7 -1.32 7.57 -19.25
C LEU A 7 -1.62 8.78 -20.14
N LEU A 8 -2.86 9.26 -20.11
CA LEU A 8 -3.28 10.46 -20.84
C LEU A 8 -3.58 11.58 -19.85
N GLU A 9 -2.85 12.67 -19.95
CA GLU A 9 -2.98 13.87 -19.13
C GLU A 9 -3.48 15.02 -20.00
N SER A 10 -4.37 15.85 -19.46
CA SER A 10 -4.79 17.10 -20.08
C SER A 10 -4.25 18.25 -19.26
N ASN A 11 -3.42 19.10 -19.86
CA ASN A 11 -2.82 20.23 -19.17
C ASN A 11 -3.75 21.43 -19.30
N GLN A 12 -4.69 21.52 -18.36
CA GLN A 12 -5.71 22.57 -18.28
C GLN A 12 -6.56 22.78 -19.56
N GLY A 13 -6.62 21.76 -20.43
CA GLY A 13 -7.39 21.80 -21.67
C GLY A 13 -6.70 22.49 -22.86
N GLU A 14 -5.47 22.96 -22.70
CA GLU A 14 -4.69 23.57 -23.79
C GLU A 14 -3.93 22.51 -24.60
N ASP A 15 -3.41 21.50 -23.91
CA ASP A 15 -2.71 20.39 -24.53
C ASP A 15 -3.06 19.04 -23.86
N PHE A 16 -2.71 17.98 -24.58
CA PHE A 16 -2.77 16.61 -24.12
C PHE A 16 -1.38 15.99 -24.18
N ARG A 17 -1.04 15.22 -23.15
CA ARG A 17 0.17 14.41 -23.10
C ARG A 17 -0.20 12.95 -22.94
N ALA A 18 0.26 12.11 -23.86
CA ALA A 18 0.09 10.67 -23.85
C ALA A 18 1.45 10.00 -23.57
N THR A 19 1.60 9.36 -22.40
CA THR A 19 2.85 8.73 -21.95
C THR A 19 2.69 7.22 -21.88
N VAL A 20 3.62 6.45 -22.47
CA VAL A 20 3.60 4.99 -22.40
C VAL A 20 4.00 4.54 -20.99
N LEU A 21 3.15 3.73 -20.34
CA LEU A 21 3.46 3.22 -19.00
C LEU A 21 4.69 2.32 -19.05
N GLY A 22 5.63 2.56 -18.13
CA GLY A 22 6.92 1.87 -18.07
C GLY A 22 8.01 2.50 -18.96
N LEU A 23 7.68 3.47 -19.81
CA LEU A 23 8.62 4.19 -20.68
C LEU A 23 8.34 5.69 -20.62
N PRO A 24 8.75 6.40 -19.54
CA PRO A 24 8.42 7.82 -19.34
C PRO A 24 8.98 8.75 -20.43
N ASP A 25 10.06 8.34 -21.08
CA ASP A 25 10.69 9.07 -22.19
C ASP A 25 9.91 8.89 -23.51
N CYS A 26 8.98 7.92 -23.56
CA CYS A 26 8.14 7.68 -24.72
C CYS A 26 6.77 8.34 -24.52
N TYR A 27 6.67 9.61 -24.89
CA TYR A 27 5.43 10.37 -24.83
C TYR A 27 5.16 11.18 -26.09
N GLY A 28 3.88 11.43 -26.36
CA GLY A 28 3.40 12.32 -27.40
C GLY A 28 2.62 13.48 -26.80
N GLN A 29 2.79 14.68 -27.35
CA GLN A 29 2.01 15.86 -27.00
C GLN A 29 1.20 16.34 -28.19
N GLY A 30 0.01 16.90 -27.95
CA GLY A 30 -0.80 17.49 -29.01
C GLY A 30 -1.96 18.30 -28.47
N ALA A 31 -2.48 19.23 -29.28
CA ALA A 31 -3.64 20.05 -28.93
C ALA A 31 -4.95 19.24 -28.81
N THR A 32 -4.96 18.01 -29.31
CA THR A 32 -6.07 17.08 -29.16
C THR A 32 -5.60 15.75 -28.58
N ARG A 33 -6.55 15.04 -27.95
CA ARG A 33 -6.34 13.69 -27.46
C ARG A 33 -5.79 12.77 -28.54
N GLU A 34 -6.36 12.83 -29.75
CA GLU A 34 -5.99 12.00 -30.88
C GLU A 34 -4.58 12.31 -31.37
N ALA A 35 -4.20 13.59 -31.40
CA ALA A 35 -2.85 14.00 -31.80
C ALA A 35 -1.80 13.50 -30.80
N ALA A 36 -2.05 13.65 -29.50
CA ALA A 36 -1.14 13.15 -28.47
C ALA A 36 -0.94 11.62 -28.56
N LEU A 37 -2.04 10.87 -28.74
CA LEU A 37 -2.00 9.42 -28.91
C LEU A 37 -1.29 8.99 -30.20
N ALA A 38 -1.50 9.70 -31.31
CA ALA A 38 -0.83 9.43 -32.57
C ALA A 38 0.69 9.62 -32.46
N HIS A 39 1.13 10.72 -31.82
CA HIS A 39 2.55 10.98 -31.58
C HIS A 39 3.17 9.93 -30.65
N ALA A 40 2.49 9.57 -29.54
CA ALA A 40 2.98 8.53 -28.64
C ALA A 40 3.10 7.18 -29.35
N LYS A 41 2.13 6.83 -30.20
CA LYS A 41 2.15 5.61 -31.01
C LYS A 41 3.31 5.60 -32.01
N GLN A 42 3.55 6.71 -32.71
CA GLN A 42 4.65 6.83 -33.66
C GLN A 42 6.00 6.66 -32.96
N LEU A 43 6.22 7.39 -31.86
CA LEU A 43 7.46 7.31 -31.10
C LEU A 43 7.71 5.89 -30.55
N LEU A 44 6.65 5.24 -30.06
CA LEU A 44 6.74 3.85 -29.60
C LEU A 44 7.09 2.89 -30.75
N ALA A 45 6.50 3.07 -31.93
CA ALA A 45 6.80 2.26 -33.10
C ALA A 45 8.25 2.46 -33.58
N GLU A 46 8.73 3.70 -33.62
CA GLU A 46 10.13 4.02 -33.94
C GLU A 46 11.09 3.38 -32.94
N ARG A 47 10.78 3.46 -31.64
CA ARG A 47 11.62 2.85 -30.60
C ARG A 47 11.66 1.32 -30.70
N LEU A 48 10.51 0.69 -30.92
CA LEU A 48 10.39 -0.76 -31.08
C LEU A 48 10.97 -1.27 -32.41
N SER A 49 11.26 -0.39 -33.37
CA SER A 49 11.98 -0.79 -34.60
C SER A 49 13.45 -1.16 -34.34
N VAL A 50 14.03 -0.66 -33.25
CA VAL A 50 15.43 -0.89 -32.86
C VAL A 50 15.59 -1.53 -31.48
N ALA A 51 14.49 -1.79 -30.77
CA ALA A 51 14.49 -2.33 -29.41
C ALA A 51 13.42 -3.42 -29.24
N GLU A 52 13.71 -4.37 -28.36
CA GLU A 52 12.79 -5.45 -27.97
C GLU A 52 12.42 -5.32 -26.49
N ILE A 53 11.17 -5.65 -26.15
CA ILE A 53 10.74 -5.73 -24.75
C ILE A 53 10.98 -7.16 -24.27
N VAL A 54 11.94 -7.32 -23.36
CA VAL A 54 12.29 -8.62 -22.78
C VAL A 54 11.82 -8.67 -21.33
N ALA A 55 11.06 -9.72 -21.00
CA ALA A 55 10.72 -10.02 -19.61
C ALA A 55 11.86 -10.81 -18.96
N ILE A 56 12.39 -10.28 -17.86
CA ILE A 56 13.36 -11.00 -17.02
C ILE A 56 12.63 -11.41 -15.75
N ASP A 57 12.53 -12.72 -15.53
CA ASP A 57 12.02 -13.27 -14.28
C ASP A 57 13.11 -13.19 -13.21
N LEU A 58 12.95 -12.25 -12.28
CA LEU A 58 13.73 -12.20 -11.05
C LEU A 58 13.01 -13.06 -10.02
N SER A 59 13.06 -14.37 -10.20
CA SER A 59 12.48 -15.29 -9.22
C SER A 59 13.15 -15.02 -7.87
N PRO A 60 12.38 -14.66 -6.82
CA PRO A 60 12.96 -14.36 -5.52
C PRO A 60 13.65 -15.64 -5.03
N GLN A 61 14.98 -15.60 -4.86
CA GLN A 61 15.67 -16.65 -4.13
C GLN A 61 14.97 -16.78 -2.76
N SER A 62 14.34 -17.92 -2.54
CA SER A 62 13.29 -18.12 -1.55
C SER A 62 13.82 -18.03 -0.12
N LYS A 63 14.07 -16.82 0.39
CA LYS A 63 14.33 -16.59 1.82
C LYS A 63 13.15 -17.06 2.68
N ALA A 64 11.93 -16.94 2.16
CA ALA A 64 10.72 -17.45 2.82
C ALA A 64 10.75 -18.96 3.09
N ARG A 65 11.39 -19.76 2.21
CA ARG A 65 11.55 -21.21 2.43
C ARG A 65 12.55 -21.53 3.55
N GLN A 66 13.48 -20.63 3.84
CA GLN A 66 14.48 -20.79 4.91
C GLN A 66 13.92 -20.45 6.30
N MET A 67 12.74 -19.82 6.40
CA MET A 67 12.12 -19.44 7.68
C MET A 67 11.00 -20.40 8.12
N ALA A 68 10.52 -21.25 7.20
CA ALA A 68 9.47 -22.21 7.50
C ALA A 68 10.00 -23.31 8.43
N GLY A 69 9.48 -23.37 9.66
CA GLY A 69 9.80 -24.43 10.63
C GLY A 69 10.96 -24.13 11.58
N ASN A 70 11.52 -22.92 11.59
CA ASN A 70 12.67 -22.57 12.44
C ASN A 70 12.45 -22.80 13.94
N PHE A 71 11.22 -22.74 14.40
CA PHE A 71 10.87 -22.93 15.82
C PHE A 71 10.28 -24.32 16.12
N LYS A 72 10.21 -25.22 15.11
CA LYS A 72 9.53 -26.51 15.25
C LYS A 72 10.18 -27.40 16.32
N ASP A 73 11.51 -27.39 16.37
CA ASP A 73 12.32 -28.22 17.27
C ASP A 73 13.00 -27.38 18.37
N ASP A 74 12.50 -26.16 18.62
CA ASP A 74 13.04 -25.28 19.66
C ASP A 74 12.61 -25.79 21.05
N PRO A 75 13.56 -26.21 21.92
CA PRO A 75 13.23 -26.74 23.24
C PRO A 75 12.63 -25.69 24.19
N HIS A 76 12.75 -24.40 23.85
CA HIS A 76 12.20 -23.29 24.63
C HIS A 76 10.87 -22.75 24.05
N TRP A 77 10.31 -23.41 23.02
CA TRP A 77 9.10 -22.92 22.36
C TRP A 77 7.92 -22.75 23.32
N ASP A 78 7.69 -23.72 24.21
CA ASP A 78 6.58 -23.68 25.17
C ASP A 78 6.77 -22.56 26.21
N GLU A 79 8.00 -22.35 26.67
CA GLU A 79 8.35 -21.25 27.59
C GLU A 79 8.11 -19.89 26.93
N PHE A 80 8.55 -19.74 25.68
CA PHE A 80 8.32 -18.54 24.89
C PHE A 80 6.82 -18.26 24.69
N GLN A 81 6.01 -19.28 24.36
CA GLN A 81 4.56 -19.12 24.25
C GLN A 81 3.93 -18.69 25.58
N GLY A 82 4.39 -19.27 26.70
CA GLY A 82 3.96 -18.90 28.04
C GLY A 82 4.23 -17.43 28.36
N ALA A 83 5.46 -16.98 28.13
CA ALA A 83 5.88 -15.60 28.37
C ALA A 83 5.08 -14.60 27.52
N ILE A 84 4.84 -14.92 26.23
CA ILE A 84 4.02 -14.09 25.35
C ILE A 84 2.56 -14.04 25.81
N ALA A 85 2.00 -15.15 26.28
CA ALA A 85 0.63 -15.20 26.77
C ALA A 85 0.46 -14.44 28.10
N GLU A 86 1.45 -14.46 28.98
CA GLU A 86 1.47 -13.64 30.19
C GLU A 86 1.54 -12.15 29.85
N TYR A 87 2.51 -11.76 29.02
CA TYR A 87 2.66 -10.37 28.56
C TYR A 87 1.38 -9.80 27.93
N ARG A 88 0.68 -10.60 27.11
CA ARG A 88 -0.61 -10.19 26.51
C ARG A 88 -1.69 -9.99 27.56
N ARG A 89 -1.79 -10.88 28.56
CA ARG A 89 -2.78 -10.75 29.63
C ARG A 89 -2.55 -9.51 30.49
N GLU A 90 -1.30 -9.16 30.74
CA GLU A 90 -0.95 -7.93 31.47
C GLU A 90 -1.40 -6.68 30.71
N LEU A 91 -1.09 -6.61 29.41
CA LEU A 91 -1.54 -5.53 28.53
C LEU A 91 -3.06 -5.42 28.44
N ASP A 92 -3.76 -6.56 28.26
CA ASP A 92 -5.22 -6.58 28.20
C ASP A 92 -5.83 -6.07 29.51
N ALA A 93 -5.28 -6.47 30.66
CA ALA A 93 -5.75 -6.02 31.97
C ALA A 93 -5.50 -4.53 32.23
N GLU A 94 -4.35 -4.00 31.78
CA GLU A 94 -4.03 -2.57 31.84
C GLU A 94 -5.03 -1.75 31.03
N LEU A 95 -5.29 -2.16 29.79
CA LEU A 95 -6.24 -1.50 28.89
C LEU A 95 -7.68 -1.54 29.45
N GLU A 96 -8.12 -2.68 29.98
CA GLU A 96 -9.43 -2.80 30.65
C GLU A 96 -9.56 -1.91 31.89
N ALA A 97 -8.46 -1.70 32.63
CA ALA A 97 -8.46 -0.80 33.77
C ALA A 97 -8.57 0.66 33.34
N GLU A 98 -7.90 1.05 32.25
CA GLU A 98 -8.00 2.38 31.66
C GLU A 98 -9.42 2.68 31.18
N TYR A 99 -10.05 1.76 30.42
CA TYR A 99 -11.42 1.93 29.96
C TYR A 99 -12.43 2.05 31.12
N ARG A 100 -12.26 1.28 32.20
CA ARG A 100 -13.11 1.41 33.39
C ARG A 100 -12.99 2.78 34.05
N GLN A 101 -11.78 3.32 34.15
CA GLN A 101 -11.56 4.65 34.71
C GLN A 101 -12.21 5.74 33.85
N MET A 102 -12.11 5.62 32.52
CA MET A 102 -12.76 6.54 31.59
C MET A 102 -14.29 6.50 31.74
N ASP A 103 -14.89 5.32 31.79
CA ASP A 103 -16.34 5.14 31.97
C ASP A 103 -16.83 5.73 33.30
N GLU A 104 -16.06 5.56 34.38
CA GLU A 104 -16.36 6.12 35.69
C GLU A 104 -16.24 7.66 35.68
N ALA A 105 -15.20 8.20 35.05
CA ALA A 105 -15.02 9.64 34.89
C ALA A 105 -16.16 10.27 34.08
N GLU A 106 -16.59 9.63 32.98
CA GLU A 106 -17.75 10.09 32.19
C GLU A 106 -19.04 10.09 33.03
N ARG A 107 -19.28 9.05 33.82
CA ARG A 107 -20.46 8.97 34.69
C ARG A 107 -20.45 10.08 35.74
N GLN A 108 -19.32 10.30 36.40
CA GLN A 108 -19.17 11.36 37.40
C GLN A 108 -19.36 12.76 36.79
N GLN A 109 -18.82 12.99 35.59
CA GLN A 109 -18.99 14.25 34.87
C GLN A 109 -20.44 14.49 34.47
N ARG A 110 -21.16 13.46 33.98
CA ARG A 110 -22.60 13.54 33.69
C ARG A 110 -23.42 13.87 34.93
N LEU A 111 -23.13 13.22 36.07
CA LEU A 111 -23.81 13.48 37.35
C LEU A 111 -23.58 14.91 37.86
N SER A 112 -22.34 15.42 37.78
CA SER A 112 -22.00 16.79 38.16
C SER A 112 -22.66 17.84 37.25
N SER A 113 -22.71 17.59 35.94
CA SER A 113 -23.39 18.48 34.98
C SER A 113 -24.92 18.49 35.13
N GLY A 114 -25.52 17.38 35.58
CA GLY A 114 -26.96 17.26 35.84
C GLY A 114 -27.44 17.92 37.14
N GLN A 115 -26.54 18.11 38.12
CA GLN A 115 -26.86 18.77 39.40
C GLN A 115 -26.76 20.30 39.35
N SER A 116 -26.28 20.89 38.25
CA SER A 116 -26.14 22.35 38.11
C SER A 116 -27.40 23.06 37.56
N ALA A 117 -28.51 22.34 37.32
CA ALA A 117 -29.72 22.87 36.70
C ALA A 117 -30.99 22.78 37.56
N ALA A 118 -30.85 22.59 38.88
CA ALA A 118 -31.95 22.65 39.85
C ALA A 118 -31.64 23.69 40.94
#